data_AF-A0A970H195-F1
#
_entry.id   AF-A0A970H195-F1
#
_cell.length_a   1.000
_cell.length_b   1.000
_cell.length_c   1.000
_cell.angle_alpha   90.00
_cell.angle_beta   90.00
_cell.angle_gamma   90.00
#
_symmetry.space_group_name_H-M   'P 1'
#
loop_
_entity.id
_entity.type
_entity.pdbx_description
1 polymer ?
#
loop_
_entity_poly.entity_id
_entity_poly.type
_entity_poly.pdbx_seq_one_letter_code
_entity_poly.pdbx_strand_id
1 'polypeptide(L)' 'MKIKVRLGLHEVSEDACANDGIIVLQPSKEDVEALVNELNSLDGITARYLDLN' A
#
# COMPACT_ATOMS: atom_id res chain seq x y z
N MET A 1 -3.46 -5.62 -13.83
CA MET A 1 -2.65 -5.31 -12.63
C MET A 1 -1.58 -6.38 -12.40
N LYS A 2 -0.31 -6.09 -12.74
CA LYS A 2 0.84 -6.97 -12.46
C LYS A 2 1.64 -6.40 -11.29
N ILE A 3 1.40 -6.90 -10.07
CA ILE A 3 2.19 -6.55 -8.89
C ILE A 3 3.45 -7.43 -8.87
N LYS A 4 4.63 -6.82 -8.84
CA LYS A 4 5.91 -7.53 -8.73
C LYS A 4 6.28 -7.86 -7.29
N VAL A 5 5.93 -6.96 -6.36
CA VAL A 5 6.20 -7.10 -4.93
C VAL A 5 5.01 -6.59 -4.13
N ARG A 6 4.63 -7.33 -3.08
CA ARG A 6 3.66 -6.92 -2.06
C ARG A 6 4.22 -7.26 -0.69
N LEU A 7 4.54 -6.24 0.10
CA LEU A 7 5.01 -6.38 1.47
C LEU A 7 4.00 -5.73 2.42
N GLY A 8 3.47 -6.50 3.37
CA GLY A 8 2.62 -5.99 4.44
C GLY A 8 3.43 -5.86 5.73
N LEU A 9 3.32 -4.71 6.37
CA LEU A 9 3.92 -4.40 7.66
C LEU A 9 2.80 -4.07 8.63
N HIS A 10 2.85 -4.71 9.79
CA HIS A 10 1.90 -4.51 10.86
C HIS A 10 2.64 -4.62 12.18
N GLU A 11 2.49 -3.62 13.02
CA GLU A 11 3.18 -3.54 14.29
C GLU A 11 2.42 -4.33 15.35
N VAL A 12 3.10 -5.31 15.94
CA VAL A 12 2.60 -6.16 17.02
C VAL A 12 3.62 -6.20 18.15
N SER A 13 3.15 -6.12 19.39
CA SER A 13 3.88 -6.40 20.61
C SER A 13 3.09 -7.39 21.47
N GLU A 14 3.67 -7.91 22.55
CA GLU A 14 2.96 -8.84 23.44
C GLU A 14 1.67 -8.25 24.02
N ASP A 15 1.64 -6.92 24.23
CA ASP A 15 0.54 -6.22 24.89
C ASP A 15 -0.28 -5.30 23.96
N ALA A 16 0.14 -5.12 22.70
CA ALA A 16 -0.52 -4.20 21.78
C ALA A 16 -0.47 -4.67 20.31
N CYS A 17 -1.53 -4.37 19.58
CA CYS A 17 -1.65 -4.60 18.15
C CYS A 17 -2.09 -3.30 17.50
N ALA A 18 -1.30 -2.77 16.55
CA ALA A 18 -1.64 -1.52 15.90
C ALA A 18 -2.94 -1.67 15.09
N ASN A 19 -3.87 -0.73 15.19
CA ASN A 19 -5.10 -0.79 14.39
C ASN A 19 -4.83 -0.54 12.89
N ASP A 20 -3.70 0.10 12.59
CA ASP A 20 -3.27 0.47 11.25
C ASP A 20 -2.08 -0.39 10.80
N GLY A 21 -1.92 -0.53 9.48
CA GLY A 21 -0.82 -1.25 8.87
C GLY A 21 -0.37 -0.58 7.58
N ILE A 22 0.80 -0.96 7.08
CA ILE A 22 1.38 -0.43 5.84
C ILE A 22 1.50 -1.55 4.81
N ILE A 23 1.14 -1.25 3.56
CA ILE A 23 1.39 -2.15 2.44
C ILE A 23 2.27 -1.42 1.42
N VAL A 24 3.40 -2.01 1.07
CA VAL A 24 4.28 -1.55 -0.02
C VAL A 24 4.01 -2.40 -1.25
N LEU A 25 3.62 -1.75 -2.34
CA LEU A 25 3.34 -2.39 -3.63
C LEU A 25 4.35 -1.90 -4.67
N GLN A 26 4.91 -2.84 -5.44
CA GLN A 26 5.69 -2.53 -6.64
C GLN A 26 4.91 -2.94 -7.90
N PRO A 27 4.08 -2.05 -8.46
CA PRO A 27 3.36 -2.30 -9.71
C PRO A 27 4.29 -2.21 -10.94
N SER A 28 3.83 -2.77 -12.07
CA SER A 28 4.35 -2.41 -13.40
C SER A 28 4.03 -0.96 -13.75
N LYS A 29 4.95 -0.27 -14.46
CA LYS A 29 4.92 1.19 -14.70
C LYS A 29 3.61 1.76 -15.26
N GLU A 30 2.83 0.96 -15.98
CA GLU A 30 1.73 1.45 -16.81
C GLU A 30 0.45 1.80 -16.04
N ASP A 31 0.31 1.37 -14.78
CA ASP A 31 -0.98 1.41 -14.07
C ASP A 31 -0.95 2.10 -12.68
N VAL A 32 0.10 2.88 -12.37
CA VAL A 32 0.33 3.33 -10.99
C VAL A 32 -0.68 4.38 -10.50
N GLU A 33 -1.02 5.38 -11.32
CA GLU A 33 -2.00 6.41 -10.94
C GLU A 33 -3.41 5.82 -10.78
N ALA A 34 -3.85 4.97 -11.71
CA ALA A 34 -5.14 4.30 -11.62
C ALA A 34 -5.24 3.48 -10.33
N LEU A 35 -4.18 2.74 -9.99
CA LEU A 35 -4.11 1.97 -8.75
C LEU A 35 -4.18 2.85 -7.50
N VAL A 36 -3.46 3.97 -7.47
CA VAL A 36 -3.50 4.90 -6.33
C VAL A 36 -4.89 5.51 -6.15
N ASN A 37 -5.56 5.86 -7.24
CA ASN A 37 -6.92 6.40 -7.22
C ASN A 37 -7.94 5.35 -6.74
N GLU A 38 -7.85 4.12 -7.24
CA GLU A 38 -8.68 3.01 -6.79
C GLU A 38 -8.49 2.74 -5.29
N LEU A 39 -7.25 2.68 -4.80
CA LEU A 39 -6.97 2.46 -3.38
C LEU A 39 -7.48 3.60 -2.50
N ASN A 40 -7.32 4.85 -2.91
CA ASN A 40 -7.84 6.00 -2.17
C ASN A 40 -9.37 6.15 -2.25
N SER A 41 -10.04 5.40 -3.13
CA SER A 41 -11.52 5.37 -3.16
C SER A 41 -12.13 4.49 -2.07
N LEU A 42 -11.32 3.67 -1.41
CA LEU A 42 -11.73 2.77 -0.34
C LEU A 42 -11.68 3.52 1.01
N ASP A 43 -12.75 3.41 1.80
CA ASP A 43 -12.84 4.03 3.11
C ASP A 43 -11.76 3.49 4.06
N GLY A 44 -11.13 4.39 4.82
CA GLY A 44 -10.03 4.05 5.74
C GLY A 44 -8.68 3.74 5.07
N ILE A 45 -8.54 3.89 3.74
CA ILE A 45 -7.27 3.66 3.04
C ILE A 45 -6.64 4.99 2.60
N THR A 46 -5.32 5.11 2.79
CA THR A 46 -4.52 6.18 2.20
C THR A 46 -3.36 5.59 1.40
N ALA A 47 -3.37 5.80 0.09
CA ALA A 47 -2.30 5.39 -0.81
C ALA A 47 -1.49 6.61 -1.28
N ARG A 48 -0.16 6.41 -1.39
CA ARG A 48 0.80 7.37 -1.91
C ARG A 48 1.70 6.70 -2.95
N TYR A 49 1.95 7.38 -4.06
CA TYR A 49 2.96 6.97 -5.03
C TYR A 49 4.30 7.61 -4.68
N LEU A 50 5.36 6.80 -4.67
CA LEU A 50 6.74 7.22 -4.51
C LEU A 50 7.47 6.89 -5.80
N ASP A 51 7.92 7.91 -6.53
CA ASP A 51 8.87 7.74 -7.62
C ASP A 51 10.30 7.69 -7.04
N LEU A 52 11.10 6.75 -7.51
CA LEU A 52 12.47 6.51 -7.05
C LEU A 52 13.53 6.99 -8.07
N ASN A 53 13.10 7.77 -9.07
CA ASN A 53 13.96 8.36 -10.09
C ASN A 53 14.47 9.75 -9.73
#